data_AF-A0A1H8TEX9-F1
#
_entry.id   AF-A0A1H8TEX9-F1
#
_cell.length_a   1.000
_cell.length_b   1.000
_cell.length_c   1.000
_cell.angle_alpha   90.00
_cell.angle_beta   90.00
_cell.angle_gamma   90.00
#
_symmetry.space_group_name_H-M   'P 1'
#
loop_
_entity.id
_entity.type
_entity.pdbx_description
1 polymer ?
#
loop_
_entity_poly.entity_id
_entity_poly.type
_entity_poly.pdbx_seq_one_letter_code
_entity_poly.pdbx_strand_id
1 'polypeptide(L)'
;MSKPSDLKSQKDIMVEPQPGCETPSTTTESGKIAADRTTLHGQNDLFRELAFLWLAVNLIDAAPRRVRRALKSQEEGVIRAIERFGFRIPILVRSKPGGERYEVIDGHMRLAAAQRLGADQVPCILVDDLPDVEIRRLALSLNKLQETGAWDDDALRMEISEIIEIGETIEIPGFAMPEIEAIQFAPAEGAEADPADDISAEMSDTESTAVTRRDDVWILGHHVIVCGTARNGDALTAALEGASVDAIFTDPPYNVRIKGHVRGARSGFDEFAEASGEMSREDFVAFLVDTSGAATAKLKPGGVLFACMDWRHVGEMTEALEALELELLNICVWVKTQPGMGSLYRSQHELVFVARRSGAGHRNNVQLGKHGRNRSNVWTYAGATGGRADADDDFTLHPTVKPIRMVMDALLDVTGPGDLVFDPFLGSGTTLLACERTRRRCFGVEIEPAYVDLAIRRWQEMTGGKATHAESGVPFDEIASVQLGERGVAGTRTDANQETVQRAKTPDTEDF
;
A
#
# COMPACT_ATOMS: atom_id res chain seq x y z
N MET A 1 -9.75 -44.12 -2.42
CA MET A 1 -10.82 -45.10 -2.78
C MET A 1 -12.11 -44.28 -2.77
N SER A 2 -12.83 -44.02 -3.87
CA SER A 2 -13.22 -44.88 -4.99
C SER A 2 -13.22 -44.13 -6.33
N LYS A 3 -13.04 -44.91 -7.40
CA LYS A 3 -12.97 -44.52 -8.82
C LYS A 3 -14.37 -44.36 -9.45
N PRO A 4 -14.44 -43.77 -10.67
CA PRO A 4 -15.63 -43.27 -11.35
C PRO A 4 -16.24 -44.27 -12.36
N SER A 5 -17.40 -43.95 -12.93
CA SER A 5 -18.06 -44.71 -14.00
C SER A 5 -18.19 -43.92 -15.31
N ASP A 6 -17.71 -44.57 -16.37
CA ASP A 6 -17.68 -44.19 -17.80
C ASP A 6 -19.07 -44.05 -18.47
N LEU A 7 -19.10 -43.39 -19.65
CA LEU A 7 -19.44 -44.07 -20.93
C LEU A 7 -19.15 -43.20 -22.20
N LYS A 8 -18.20 -43.71 -23.03
CA LYS A 8 -18.15 -43.86 -24.53
C LYS A 8 -18.20 -42.61 -25.45
N SER A 9 -17.14 -42.26 -26.22
CA SER A 9 -16.56 -42.85 -27.48
C SER A 9 -17.58 -42.98 -28.64
N GLN A 10 -17.34 -42.59 -29.90
CA GLN A 10 -16.16 -42.76 -30.78
C GLN A 10 -16.47 -42.11 -32.16
N LYS A 11 -15.50 -41.54 -32.88
CA LYS A 11 -15.14 -41.91 -34.27
C LYS A 11 -14.04 -41.03 -34.88
N ASP A 12 -12.88 -41.65 -35.05
CA ASP A 12 -11.78 -41.26 -35.92
C ASP A 12 -12.07 -41.60 -37.39
N ILE A 13 -11.45 -40.84 -38.31
CA ILE A 13 -11.00 -41.35 -39.61
C ILE A 13 -9.56 -40.84 -39.81
N MET A 14 -8.60 -41.79 -39.79
CA MET A 14 -7.19 -41.59 -40.16
C MET A 14 -6.99 -41.71 -41.68
N VAL A 15 -5.94 -41.07 -42.22
CA VAL A 15 -5.07 -41.66 -43.26
C VAL A 15 -3.61 -41.22 -43.02
N GLU A 16 -2.71 -42.20 -43.06
CA GLU A 16 -1.25 -42.20 -42.79
C GLU A 16 -0.36 -41.56 -43.89
N PRO A 17 0.97 -41.38 -43.65
CA PRO A 17 1.93 -40.71 -44.54
C PRO A 17 2.96 -41.63 -45.26
N GLN A 18 3.78 -41.01 -46.15
CA GLN A 18 5.10 -41.38 -46.76
C GLN A 18 5.09 -41.86 -48.24
N PRO A 19 6.20 -41.82 -49.03
CA PRO A 19 7.35 -40.87 -49.18
C PRO A 19 7.84 -40.63 -50.66
N GLY A 20 8.85 -39.75 -50.85
CA GLY A 20 9.67 -39.57 -52.09
C GLY A 20 9.61 -38.13 -52.64
N CYS A 21 10.65 -37.44 -53.13
CA CYS A 21 11.94 -37.81 -53.70
C CYS A 21 12.85 -36.54 -53.75
N GLU A 22 14.13 -36.70 -53.46
CA GLU A 22 15.33 -36.02 -54.01
C GLU A 22 15.40 -34.49 -54.19
N THR A 23 16.42 -33.88 -53.57
CA THR A 23 17.10 -32.65 -54.05
C THR A 23 17.94 -32.94 -55.29
N PRO A 24 18.06 -32.02 -56.27
CA PRO A 24 19.38 -31.38 -56.41
C PRO A 24 19.41 -29.92 -56.95
N SER A 25 20.48 -29.24 -56.52
CA SER A 25 21.37 -28.31 -57.26
C SER A 25 20.85 -27.04 -57.95
N THR A 26 21.56 -25.96 -57.59
CA THR A 26 21.82 -24.72 -58.33
C THR A 26 22.00 -24.89 -59.86
N THR A 27 21.21 -24.13 -60.62
CA THR A 27 21.67 -23.54 -61.90
C THR A 27 20.90 -22.25 -62.17
N THR A 28 21.66 -21.18 -62.42
CA THR A 28 21.26 -19.92 -63.03
C THR A 28 20.45 -20.14 -64.31
N GLU A 29 19.27 -19.53 -64.40
CA GLU A 29 18.84 -18.92 -65.65
C GLU A 29 17.75 -17.85 -65.44
N SER A 30 18.01 -16.73 -66.07
CA SER A 30 17.26 -15.48 -66.11
C SER A 30 15.84 -15.66 -66.67
N GLY A 31 14.83 -15.46 -65.82
CA GLY A 31 13.44 -15.30 -66.22
C GLY A 31 12.85 -14.06 -65.54
N LYS A 32 12.78 -12.95 -66.27
CA LYS A 32 12.03 -11.75 -65.88
C LYS A 32 10.54 -12.13 -65.75
N ILE A 33 10.08 -12.38 -64.53
CA ILE A 33 8.65 -12.24 -64.21
C ILE A 33 8.47 -10.77 -63.87
N ALA A 34 8.01 -10.01 -64.86
CA ALA A 34 7.49 -8.67 -64.65
C ALA A 34 6.27 -8.78 -63.73
N ALA A 35 6.47 -8.52 -62.43
CA ALA A 35 5.39 -8.21 -61.54
C ALA A 35 4.81 -6.86 -61.97
N ASP A 36 3.65 -6.93 -62.60
CA ASP A 36 2.81 -5.79 -62.97
C ASP A 36 2.55 -4.96 -61.70
N ARG A 37 3.23 -3.82 -61.62
CA ARG A 37 3.28 -2.93 -60.44
C ARG A 37 2.19 -1.87 -60.51
N THR A 38 0.98 -2.27 -60.90
CA THR A 38 -0.08 -1.32 -61.22
C THR A 38 -1.47 -1.73 -60.75
N THR A 39 -1.60 -2.33 -59.57
CA THR A 39 -2.84 -2.17 -58.79
C THR A 39 -2.69 -0.92 -57.91
N LEU A 40 -3.06 0.23 -58.48
CA LEU A 40 -3.37 1.46 -57.75
C LEU A 40 -4.41 1.13 -56.66
N HIS A 41 -3.94 0.81 -55.45
CA HIS A 41 -4.81 0.72 -54.29
C HIS A 41 -5.29 2.15 -54.04
N GLY A 42 -6.56 2.39 -54.36
CA GLY A 42 -7.19 3.71 -54.29
C GLY A 42 -6.96 4.36 -52.94
N GLN A 43 -6.92 5.69 -52.93
CA GLN A 43 -6.57 6.58 -51.81
C GLN A 43 -7.39 6.39 -50.50
N ASN A 44 -8.23 5.35 -50.39
CA ASN A 44 -9.17 5.08 -49.30
C ASN A 44 -9.34 3.57 -49.00
N ASP A 45 -8.34 2.73 -49.26
CA ASP A 45 -8.37 1.35 -48.78
C ASP A 45 -8.21 1.32 -47.24
N LEU A 46 -9.31 1.04 -46.53
CA LEU A 46 -9.37 1.02 -45.07
C LEU A 46 -8.60 -0.16 -44.45
N PHE A 47 -8.34 -1.22 -45.23
CA PHE A 47 -7.74 -2.47 -44.76
C PHE A 47 -6.51 -2.85 -45.59
N ARG A 48 -5.72 -1.85 -45.97
CA ARG A 48 -4.51 -2.01 -46.79
C ARG A 48 -3.49 -2.92 -46.13
N GLU A 49 -2.81 -3.73 -46.95
CA GLU A 49 -1.69 -4.56 -46.50
C GLU A 49 -0.49 -3.69 -46.11
N LEU A 50 0.08 -3.94 -44.93
CA LEU A 50 1.18 -3.15 -44.38
C LEU A 50 2.54 -3.71 -44.81
N ALA A 51 3.40 -2.86 -45.36
CA ALA A 51 4.78 -3.23 -45.67
C ALA A 51 5.64 -3.23 -44.39
N PHE A 52 5.80 -4.40 -43.77
CA PHE A 52 6.58 -4.60 -42.55
C PHE A 52 8.03 -4.99 -42.83
N LEU A 53 9.00 -4.30 -42.23
CA LEU A 53 10.44 -4.56 -42.38
C LEU A 53 11.17 -4.53 -41.04
N TRP A 54 12.27 -5.28 -40.92
CA TRP A 54 13.27 -5.08 -39.87
C TRP A 54 14.40 -4.23 -40.43
N LEU A 55 14.60 -3.06 -39.86
CA LEU A 55 15.58 -2.08 -40.34
C LEU A 55 16.69 -1.87 -39.33
N ALA A 56 17.92 -1.78 -39.82
CA ALA A 56 19.07 -1.44 -38.99
C ALA A 56 18.92 -0.03 -38.41
N VAL A 57 19.14 0.11 -37.10
CA VAL A 57 18.89 1.37 -36.37
C VAL A 57 19.72 2.54 -36.94
N ASN A 58 20.92 2.26 -37.44
CA ASN A 58 21.82 3.27 -38.05
C ASN A 58 21.36 3.78 -39.43
N LEU A 59 20.39 3.12 -40.06
CA LEU A 59 19.78 3.54 -41.34
C LEU A 59 18.55 4.42 -41.15
N ILE A 60 18.07 4.58 -39.91
CA ILE A 60 16.85 5.31 -39.59
C ILE A 60 17.21 6.67 -39.00
N ASP A 61 16.83 7.73 -39.71
CA ASP A 61 17.01 9.11 -39.29
C ASP A 61 15.75 9.65 -38.60
N ALA A 62 15.94 10.48 -37.58
CA ALA A 62 14.84 11.27 -37.01
C ALA A 62 14.27 12.24 -38.06
N ALA A 63 12.98 12.58 -37.94
CA ALA A 63 12.38 13.61 -38.78
C ALA A 63 13.10 14.96 -38.60
N PRO A 64 13.33 15.73 -39.69
CA PRO A 64 14.00 17.02 -39.64
C PRO A 64 13.19 18.07 -38.86
N ARG A 65 11.87 17.86 -38.72
CA ARG A 65 10.99 18.72 -37.93
C ARG A 65 10.19 17.89 -36.93
N ARG A 66 10.66 17.86 -35.68
CA ARG A 66 9.89 17.30 -34.55
C ARG A 66 8.93 18.35 -34.00
N VAL A 67 7.66 18.20 -34.33
CA VAL A 67 6.58 19.10 -33.86
C VAL A 67 6.19 18.87 -32.40
N ARG A 68 6.42 17.66 -31.88
CA ARG A 68 6.20 17.30 -30.47
C ARG A 68 7.54 17.13 -29.77
N ARG A 69 7.72 17.83 -28.65
CA ARG A 69 8.87 17.65 -27.76
C ARG A 69 8.61 16.47 -26.83
N ALA A 70 9.61 15.60 -26.71
CA ALA A 70 9.56 14.50 -25.78
C ALA A 70 10.06 14.94 -24.40
N LEU A 71 9.40 14.47 -23.35
CA LEU A 71 9.89 14.61 -21.98
C LEU A 71 10.83 13.44 -21.68
N LYS A 72 11.88 13.68 -20.87
CA LYS A 72 12.81 12.63 -20.45
C LYS A 72 12.09 11.46 -19.77
N SER A 73 11.10 11.75 -18.93
CA SER A 73 10.28 10.74 -18.25
C SER A 73 9.51 9.83 -19.22
N GLN A 74 9.05 10.38 -20.34
CA GLN A 74 8.38 9.59 -21.38
C GLN A 74 9.33 8.61 -22.06
N GLU A 75 10.58 9.04 -22.31
CA GLU A 75 11.61 8.17 -22.89
C GLU A 75 11.93 6.99 -21.98
N GLU A 76 12.12 7.25 -20.68
CA GLU A 76 12.39 6.21 -19.68
C GLU A 76 11.22 5.23 -19.56
N GLY A 77 9.97 5.71 -19.65
CA GLY A 77 8.80 4.84 -19.69
C GLY A 77 8.79 3.91 -20.91
N VAL A 78 9.16 4.42 -22.09
CA VAL A 78 9.25 3.62 -23.32
C VAL A 78 10.39 2.60 -23.24
N ILE A 79 11.54 2.96 -22.66
CA ILE A 79 12.66 2.02 -22.43
C ILE A 79 12.19 0.87 -21.56
N ARG A 80 11.60 1.16 -20.39
CA ARG A 80 11.08 0.12 -19.48
C ARG A 80 10.01 -0.76 -20.14
N ALA A 81 9.15 -0.17 -20.97
CA ALA A 81 8.15 -0.93 -21.71
C ALA A 81 8.80 -1.88 -22.72
N ILE A 82 9.85 -1.46 -23.43
CA ILE A 82 10.59 -2.31 -24.38
C ILE A 82 11.36 -3.41 -23.64
N GLU A 83 12.01 -3.11 -22.52
CA GLU A 83 12.71 -4.12 -21.71
C GLU A 83 11.76 -5.19 -21.18
N ARG A 84 10.57 -4.78 -20.71
CA ARG A 84 9.58 -5.69 -20.11
C ARG A 84 8.79 -6.48 -21.14
N PHE A 85 8.31 -5.83 -22.20
CA PHE A 85 7.38 -6.44 -23.15
C PHE A 85 8.02 -6.80 -24.48
N GLY A 86 9.25 -6.34 -24.74
CA GLY A 86 9.83 -6.32 -26.07
C GLY A 86 9.23 -5.22 -26.96
N PHE A 87 9.72 -5.13 -28.19
CA PHE A 87 9.24 -4.14 -29.14
C PHE A 87 7.89 -4.54 -29.74
N ARG A 88 6.79 -4.13 -29.09
CA ARG A 88 5.42 -4.52 -29.49
C ARG A 88 4.75 -3.64 -30.54
N ILE A 89 5.17 -2.39 -30.64
CA ILE A 89 4.61 -1.43 -31.62
C ILE A 89 5.71 -1.02 -32.59
N PRO A 90 5.59 -1.28 -33.91
CA PRO A 90 6.60 -0.92 -34.92
C PRO A 90 6.72 0.58 -35.18
N ILE A 91 7.89 1.04 -35.63
CA ILE A 91 8.13 2.45 -36.00
C ILE A 91 7.58 2.70 -37.41
N LEU A 92 6.82 3.78 -37.61
CA LEU A 92 6.41 4.18 -38.96
C LEU A 92 7.54 4.97 -39.61
N VAL A 93 7.95 4.57 -40.81
CA VAL A 93 9.06 5.18 -41.55
C VAL A 93 8.72 5.39 -43.02
N ARG A 94 9.41 6.33 -43.66
CA ARG A 94 9.46 6.45 -45.12
C ARG A 94 10.88 6.31 -45.65
N SER A 95 11.04 5.84 -46.87
CA SER A 95 12.33 5.84 -47.56
C SER A 95 12.72 7.27 -47.95
N LYS A 96 14.00 7.61 -47.77
CA LYS A 96 14.56 8.88 -48.23
C LYS A 96 14.93 8.81 -49.72
N PRO A 97 15.02 9.96 -50.41
CA PRO A 97 15.58 10.00 -51.77
C PRO A 97 16.94 9.29 -51.81
N GLY A 98 17.09 8.34 -52.73
CA GLY A 98 18.27 7.46 -52.84
C GLY A 98 18.05 6.04 -52.29
N GLY A 99 17.00 5.78 -51.50
CA GLY A 99 16.55 4.43 -51.11
C GLY A 99 17.40 3.69 -50.07
N GLU A 100 18.50 4.29 -49.61
CA GLU A 100 19.43 3.65 -48.66
C GLU A 100 19.18 3.99 -47.19
N ARG A 101 18.37 5.03 -46.92
CA ARG A 101 18.07 5.51 -45.56
C ARG A 101 16.58 5.74 -45.39
N TYR A 102 16.14 5.74 -44.14
CA TYR A 102 14.75 5.90 -43.75
C TYR A 102 14.58 7.11 -42.85
N GLU A 103 13.38 7.69 -42.84
CA GLU A 103 13.00 8.81 -41.99
C GLU A 103 11.80 8.39 -41.13
N VAL A 104 11.87 8.66 -39.82
CA VAL A 104 10.77 8.37 -38.89
C VAL A 104 9.58 9.31 -39.15
N ILE A 105 8.39 8.72 -39.27
CA ILE A 105 7.11 9.42 -39.31
C ILE A 105 6.45 9.39 -37.92
N ASP A 106 6.40 8.22 -37.29
CA ASP A 106 5.94 8.04 -35.90
C ASP A 106 6.80 6.98 -35.18
N GLY A 107 6.91 7.11 -33.85
CA GLY A 107 7.73 6.21 -33.03
C GLY A 107 9.15 6.73 -32.72
N HIS A 108 9.36 8.05 -32.79
CA HIS A 108 10.64 8.69 -32.44
C HIS A 108 11.17 8.27 -31.06
N MET A 109 10.29 8.11 -30.06
CA MET A 109 10.69 7.66 -28.72
C MET A 109 11.13 6.21 -28.69
N ARG A 110 10.51 5.38 -29.52
CA ARG A 110 10.88 3.97 -29.65
C ARG A 110 12.22 3.82 -30.38
N LEU A 111 12.50 4.67 -31.38
CA LEU A 111 13.84 4.75 -31.98
C LEU A 111 14.90 5.18 -30.95
N ALA A 112 14.64 6.26 -30.21
CA ALA A 112 15.56 6.76 -29.18
C ALA A 112 15.81 5.71 -28.08
N ALA A 113 14.77 5.02 -27.63
CA ALA A 113 14.87 3.93 -26.68
C ALA A 113 15.69 2.75 -27.24
N ALA A 114 15.42 2.32 -28.48
CA ALA A 114 16.19 1.27 -29.14
C ALA A 114 17.68 1.62 -29.26
N GLN A 115 18.00 2.86 -29.62
CA GLN A 115 19.38 3.36 -29.68
C GLN A 115 20.08 3.29 -28.32
N ARG A 116 19.39 3.69 -27.25
CA ARG A 116 19.93 3.62 -25.88
C ARG A 116 20.10 2.19 -25.36
N LEU A 117 19.23 1.29 -25.78
CA LEU A 117 19.31 -0.14 -25.49
C LEU A 117 20.34 -0.87 -26.36
N GLY A 118 20.96 -0.20 -27.34
CA GLY A 118 21.97 -0.80 -28.22
C GLY A 118 21.39 -1.80 -29.22
N ALA A 119 20.13 -1.62 -29.64
CA ALA A 119 19.50 -2.51 -30.62
C ALA A 119 20.13 -2.35 -32.02
N ASP A 120 20.43 -3.48 -32.68
CA ASP A 120 20.94 -3.49 -34.05
C ASP A 120 19.84 -3.18 -35.08
N GLN A 121 18.65 -3.77 -34.90
CA GLN A 121 17.49 -3.62 -35.78
C GLN A 121 16.20 -3.39 -34.99
N VAL A 122 15.23 -2.74 -35.64
CA VAL A 122 13.90 -2.48 -35.09
C VAL A 122 12.81 -2.80 -36.12
N PRO A 123 11.61 -3.22 -35.67
CA PRO A 123 10.49 -3.46 -36.56
C PRO A 123 9.89 -2.12 -37.03
N CYS A 124 9.64 -2.04 -38.34
CA CYS A 124 9.18 -0.85 -39.02
C CYS A 124 8.02 -1.14 -39.98
N ILE A 125 7.16 -0.14 -40.19
CA ILE A 125 6.12 -0.13 -41.22
C ILE A 125 6.46 0.99 -42.21
N LEU A 126 6.53 0.67 -43.51
CA LEU A 126 6.75 1.64 -44.58
C LEU A 126 5.46 2.35 -44.97
N VAL A 127 5.56 3.65 -45.27
CA VAL A 127 4.45 4.49 -45.76
C VAL A 127 4.78 5.19 -47.09
N ASP A 128 5.64 4.58 -47.91
CA ASP A 128 6.08 5.13 -49.21
C ASP A 128 4.97 5.16 -50.27
N ASP A 129 3.85 4.48 -50.02
CA ASP A 129 2.65 4.49 -50.84
C ASP A 129 1.82 5.78 -50.67
N LEU A 130 2.14 6.61 -49.67
CA LEU A 130 1.49 7.89 -49.43
C LEU A 130 2.24 9.04 -50.13
N PRO A 131 1.52 9.99 -50.75
CA PRO A 131 2.11 11.25 -51.19
C PRO A 131 2.73 12.03 -50.02
N ASP A 132 3.78 12.80 -50.29
CA ASP A 132 4.50 13.61 -49.29
C ASP A 132 3.60 14.46 -48.39
N VAL A 133 2.52 15.03 -48.94
CA VAL A 133 1.57 15.84 -48.18
C VAL A 133 0.76 14.97 -47.19
N GLU A 134 0.39 13.76 -47.59
CA GLU A 134 -0.35 12.84 -46.73
C GLU A 134 0.54 12.25 -45.64
N ILE A 135 1.81 11.98 -45.91
CA ILE A 135 2.78 11.59 -44.86
C ILE A 135 2.88 12.67 -43.79
N ARG A 136 2.93 13.94 -44.18
CA ARG A 136 2.99 15.07 -43.23
C ARG A 136 1.69 15.21 -42.44
N ARG A 137 0.53 15.01 -43.09
CA ARG A 137 -0.78 15.00 -42.42
C ARG A 137 -0.87 13.83 -41.43
N LEU A 138 -0.46 12.63 -41.84
CA LEU A 138 -0.40 11.44 -40.98
C LEU A 138 0.45 11.70 -39.74
N ALA A 139 1.66 12.24 -39.90
CA ALA A 139 2.53 12.58 -38.78
C ALA A 139 1.85 13.55 -37.80
N LEU A 140 1.18 14.60 -38.29
CA LEU A 140 0.44 15.55 -37.44
C LEU A 140 -0.75 14.89 -36.74
N SER A 141 -1.53 14.10 -37.47
CA SER A 141 -2.72 13.41 -36.96
C SER A 141 -2.36 12.42 -35.85
N LEU A 142 -1.33 11.60 -36.04
CA LEU A 142 -0.87 10.63 -35.02
C LEU A 142 -0.39 11.33 -33.75
N ASN A 143 0.28 12.47 -33.87
CA ASN A 143 0.65 13.26 -32.69
C ASN A 143 -0.58 13.84 -31.98
N LYS A 144 -1.54 14.39 -32.73
CA LYS A 144 -2.72 15.05 -32.14
C LYS A 144 -3.67 14.05 -31.49
N LEU A 145 -3.89 12.89 -32.11
CA LEU A 145 -4.80 11.87 -31.61
C LEU A 145 -4.30 11.24 -30.28
N GLN A 146 -2.98 11.21 -30.07
CA GLN A 146 -2.39 10.80 -28.78
C GLN A 146 -2.60 11.82 -27.64
N GLU A 147 -3.08 13.04 -27.93
CA GLU A 147 -3.43 14.04 -26.92
C GLU A 147 -4.91 14.00 -26.54
N THR A 148 -5.73 13.31 -27.34
CA THR A 148 -7.19 13.32 -27.19
C THR A 148 -7.64 11.98 -26.66
N GLY A 149 -8.12 11.98 -25.42
CA GLY A 149 -8.61 10.81 -24.71
C GLY A 149 -8.72 11.14 -23.23
N ALA A 150 -9.61 10.44 -22.53
CA ALA A 150 -9.69 10.46 -21.08
C ALA A 150 -9.70 9.01 -20.62
N TRP A 151 -9.12 8.77 -19.44
CA TRP A 151 -9.32 7.50 -18.77
C TRP A 151 -10.75 7.43 -18.25
N ASP A 152 -11.30 6.22 -18.25
CA ASP A 152 -12.39 5.88 -17.36
C ASP A 152 -11.73 5.48 -16.03
N ASP A 153 -11.80 6.36 -15.04
CA ASP A 153 -11.06 6.21 -13.78
C ASP A 153 -11.50 4.96 -13.00
N ASP A 154 -12.77 4.55 -13.12
CA ASP A 154 -13.29 3.36 -12.46
C ASP A 154 -12.80 2.09 -13.15
N ALA A 155 -12.89 2.05 -14.48
CA ALA A 155 -12.35 0.91 -15.25
C ALA A 155 -10.83 0.78 -15.08
N LEU A 156 -10.11 1.91 -15.07
CA LEU A 156 -8.65 1.93 -14.85
C LEU A 156 -8.28 1.42 -13.46
N ARG A 157 -9.03 1.83 -12.42
CA ARG A 157 -8.82 1.34 -11.05
C ARG A 157 -9.04 -0.18 -10.95
N MET A 158 -10.08 -0.70 -11.58
CA MET A 158 -10.37 -2.15 -11.60
C MET A 158 -9.23 -2.92 -12.28
N GLU A 159 -8.84 -2.51 -13.49
CA GLU A 159 -7.77 -3.16 -14.24
C GLU A 159 -6.44 -3.15 -13.47
N ILE A 160 -6.05 -2.01 -12.88
CA ILE A 160 -4.85 -1.93 -12.05
C ILE A 160 -4.96 -2.87 -10.86
N SER A 161 -6.11 -2.96 -10.19
CA SER A 161 -6.29 -3.83 -9.02
C SER A 161 -6.15 -5.30 -9.40
N GLU A 162 -6.78 -5.73 -10.50
CA GLU A 162 -6.70 -7.10 -11.01
C GLU A 162 -5.26 -7.47 -11.41
N ILE A 163 -4.52 -6.57 -12.08
CA ILE A 163 -3.10 -6.79 -12.42
C ILE A 163 -2.27 -7.07 -11.17
N ILE A 164 -2.55 -6.36 -10.07
CA ILE A 164 -1.79 -6.53 -8.83
C ILE A 164 -2.18 -7.80 -8.08
N GLU A 165 -3.43 -8.24 -8.19
CA GLU A 165 -3.86 -9.52 -7.62
C GLU A 165 -3.24 -10.72 -8.36
N ILE A 166 -3.07 -10.61 -9.68
CA ILE A 166 -2.50 -11.68 -10.51
C ILE A 166 -0.96 -11.64 -10.52
N GLY A 167 -0.37 -10.46 -10.44
CA GLY A 167 1.06 -10.23 -10.63
C GLY A 167 1.82 -9.92 -9.35
N GLU A 168 3.05 -10.43 -9.23
CA GLU A 168 3.93 -10.14 -8.09
C GLU A 168 4.43 -8.69 -8.04
N THR A 169 4.38 -7.94 -9.15
CA THR A 169 4.96 -6.58 -9.26
C THR A 169 3.95 -5.57 -9.77
N ILE A 170 3.85 -4.47 -9.02
CA ILE A 170 2.92 -3.34 -9.24
C ILE A 170 3.29 -2.41 -10.41
N GLU A 171 4.51 -2.54 -10.93
CA GLU A 171 5.07 -1.61 -11.90
C GLU A 171 4.42 -1.74 -13.28
N ILE A 172 3.77 -0.65 -13.72
CA ILE A 172 3.18 -0.52 -15.05
C ILE A 172 3.97 0.55 -15.82
N PRO A 173 4.79 0.17 -16.83
CA PRO A 173 5.52 1.14 -17.64
C PRO A 173 4.57 2.18 -18.26
N GLY A 174 4.82 3.46 -17.96
CA GLY A 174 3.98 4.58 -18.38
C GLY A 174 3.22 5.25 -17.23
N PHE A 175 3.01 4.54 -16.12
CA PHE A 175 2.46 5.10 -14.88
C PHE A 175 3.56 5.33 -13.85
N ALA A 176 3.49 6.45 -13.14
CA ALA A 176 4.36 6.66 -11.98
C ALA A 176 3.80 5.90 -10.76
N MET A 177 4.65 5.44 -9.85
CA MET A 177 4.16 4.75 -8.64
C MET A 177 3.14 5.58 -7.83
N PRO A 178 3.37 6.88 -7.54
CA PRO A 178 2.37 7.68 -6.83
C PRO A 178 1.04 7.84 -7.58
N GLU A 179 1.05 7.71 -8.90
CA GLU A 179 -0.15 7.77 -9.74
C GLU A 179 -0.96 6.48 -9.62
N ILE A 180 -0.29 5.31 -9.66
CA ILE A 180 -0.92 4.01 -9.42
C ILE A 180 -1.59 3.99 -8.04
N GLU A 181 -0.88 4.45 -7.00
CA GLU A 181 -1.44 4.50 -5.64
C GLU A 181 -2.59 5.50 -5.51
N ALA A 182 -2.50 6.65 -6.17
CA ALA A 182 -3.58 7.63 -6.16
C ALA A 182 -4.85 7.09 -6.84
N ILE A 183 -4.71 6.32 -7.93
CA ILE A 183 -5.83 5.65 -8.60
C ILE A 183 -6.43 4.56 -7.70
N GLN A 184 -5.56 3.69 -7.15
CA GLN A 184 -5.98 2.56 -6.33
C GLN A 184 -6.68 3.00 -5.04
N PHE A 185 -6.10 3.98 -4.36
CA PHE A 185 -6.57 4.48 -3.08
C PHE A 185 -7.30 5.81 -3.23
N ALA A 186 -7.88 6.12 -4.40
CA ALA A 186 -8.69 7.34 -4.58
C ALA A 186 -9.76 7.40 -3.47
N PRO A 187 -9.95 8.56 -2.81
CA PRO A 187 -10.97 8.68 -1.78
C PRO A 187 -12.35 8.51 -2.44
N ALA A 188 -13.19 7.62 -1.90
CA ALA A 188 -14.61 7.67 -2.17
C ALA A 188 -15.16 8.99 -1.61
N GLU A 189 -15.89 9.77 -2.42
CA GLU A 189 -16.53 10.99 -1.94
C GLU A 189 -17.38 10.69 -0.69
N GLY A 190 -17.11 11.40 0.42
CA GLY A 190 -17.85 11.22 1.67
C GLY A 190 -17.42 10.02 2.53
N ALA A 191 -16.17 9.55 2.39
CA ALA A 191 -15.53 8.47 3.17
C ALA A 191 -16.27 8.07 4.46
N GLU A 192 -17.13 7.06 4.32
CA GLU A 192 -17.71 6.34 5.46
C GLU A 192 -16.57 5.75 6.30
N ALA A 193 -16.81 5.55 7.60
CA ALA A 193 -15.84 4.93 8.49
C ALA A 193 -15.41 3.56 7.93
N ASP A 194 -14.13 3.22 8.08
CA ASP A 194 -13.65 1.92 7.65
C ASP A 194 -14.31 0.82 8.48
N PRO A 195 -14.85 -0.26 7.90
CA PRO A 195 -15.39 -1.36 8.71
C PRO A 195 -14.35 -1.93 9.68
N ALA A 196 -13.06 -1.91 9.31
CA ALA A 196 -11.99 -2.34 10.20
C ALA A 196 -11.62 -1.32 11.28
N ASP A 197 -12.17 -0.10 11.25
CA ASP A 197 -12.10 0.84 12.38
C ASP A 197 -13.03 0.41 13.52
N ASP A 198 -14.05 -0.41 13.24
CA ASP A 198 -14.95 -0.99 14.24
C ASP A 198 -14.30 -2.22 14.89
N ILE A 199 -14.24 -2.25 16.22
CA ILE A 199 -13.65 -3.33 16.99
C ILE A 199 -14.78 -4.04 17.73
N SER A 200 -15.11 -5.26 17.30
CA SER A 200 -16.18 -6.04 17.92
C SER A 200 -15.86 -6.46 19.35
N ALA A 201 -16.90 -6.60 20.18
CA ALA A 201 -16.76 -7.03 21.58
C ALA A 201 -16.04 -8.36 21.76
N GLU A 202 -16.26 -9.32 20.85
CA GLU A 202 -15.60 -10.62 20.86
C GLU A 202 -14.08 -10.52 20.67
N MET A 203 -13.60 -9.55 19.88
CA MET A 203 -12.16 -9.37 19.64
C MET A 203 -11.43 -8.70 20.80
N SER A 204 -12.16 -7.91 21.55
CA SER A 204 -11.67 -7.06 22.62
C SER A 204 -11.97 -7.59 24.02
N ASP A 205 -12.41 -8.84 24.14
CA ASP A 205 -12.54 -9.52 25.43
C ASP A 205 -11.15 -9.74 26.05
N THR A 206 -10.60 -8.64 26.56
CA THR A 206 -9.31 -8.49 27.26
C THR A 206 -9.39 -9.00 28.69
N GLU A 207 -10.58 -9.41 29.17
CA GLU A 207 -10.76 -10.08 30.47
C GLU A 207 -10.28 -11.53 30.43
N SER A 208 -10.13 -12.13 29.24
CA SER A 208 -9.32 -13.33 29.04
C SER A 208 -7.83 -12.97 29.14
N THR A 209 -6.99 -13.77 29.82
CA THR A 209 -5.57 -13.40 29.91
C THR A 209 -4.96 -13.38 28.52
N ALA A 210 -4.23 -12.31 28.22
CA ALA A 210 -3.47 -12.20 26.99
C ALA A 210 -2.62 -13.45 26.71
N VAL A 211 -2.65 -13.87 25.45
CA VAL A 211 -1.83 -14.94 24.87
C VAL A 211 -0.38 -14.49 24.87
N THR A 212 -0.16 -13.26 24.39
CA THR A 212 1.13 -12.57 24.37
C THR A 212 1.67 -12.36 25.78
N ARG A 213 2.99 -12.44 25.91
CA ARG A 213 3.78 -12.10 27.09
C ARG A 213 4.72 -10.95 26.78
N ARG A 214 5.17 -10.28 27.85
CA ARG A 214 6.18 -9.24 27.74
C ARG A 214 7.45 -9.81 27.12
N ASP A 215 8.06 -9.01 26.25
CA ASP A 215 9.23 -9.32 25.45
C ASP A 215 8.99 -10.33 24.30
N ASP A 216 7.75 -10.82 24.11
CA ASP A 216 7.39 -11.59 22.91
C ASP A 216 7.56 -10.74 21.64
N VAL A 217 8.00 -11.40 20.57
CA VAL A 217 8.06 -10.83 19.22
C VAL A 217 7.19 -11.66 18.30
N TRP A 218 6.28 -10.98 17.58
CA TRP A 218 5.35 -11.62 16.65
C TRP A 218 5.67 -11.20 15.22
N ILE A 219 5.70 -12.19 14.31
CA ILE A 219 5.85 -12.00 12.87
C ILE A 219 4.50 -12.19 12.21
N LEU A 220 4.02 -11.16 11.51
CA LEU A 220 2.72 -11.11 10.83
C LEU A 220 2.97 -10.84 9.35
N GLY A 221 3.19 -11.89 8.55
CA GLY A 221 3.60 -11.74 7.16
C GLY A 221 4.93 -10.99 7.04
N HIS A 222 4.89 -9.74 6.56
CA HIS A 222 6.05 -8.85 6.45
C HIS A 222 6.14 -7.80 7.56
N HIS A 223 5.29 -7.91 8.58
CA HIS A 223 5.22 -7.01 9.73
C HIS A 223 5.80 -7.67 10.98
N VAL A 224 6.21 -6.83 11.93
CA VAL A 224 6.73 -7.24 13.23
C VAL A 224 6.02 -6.45 14.34
N ILE A 225 5.61 -7.13 15.40
CA ILE A 225 5.13 -6.51 16.64
C ILE A 225 6.00 -6.98 17.80
N VAL A 226 6.47 -6.04 18.61
CA VAL A 226 7.19 -6.33 19.85
C VAL A 226 6.31 -5.96 21.04
N CYS A 227 6.08 -6.91 21.95
CA CYS A 227 5.41 -6.63 23.21
C CYS A 227 6.40 -6.06 24.23
N GLY A 228 6.47 -4.74 24.37
CA GLY A 228 7.50 -4.11 25.20
C GLY A 228 7.37 -2.60 25.30
N THR A 229 8.35 -1.96 25.93
CA THR A 229 8.36 -0.50 26.12
C THR A 229 9.12 0.20 25.00
N ALA A 230 8.53 1.27 24.46
CA ALA A 230 9.17 2.18 23.51
C ALA A 230 10.42 2.88 24.09
N ARG A 231 10.57 2.94 25.42
CA ARG A 231 11.69 3.62 26.10
C ARG A 231 13.01 2.84 26.05
N ASN A 232 12.97 1.54 25.78
CA ASN A 232 14.19 0.72 25.73
C ASN A 232 14.80 0.75 24.33
N GLY A 233 15.47 1.87 24.00
CA GLY A 233 15.99 2.11 22.65
C GLY A 233 17.01 1.08 22.16
N ASP A 234 17.79 0.48 23.06
CA ASP A 234 18.75 -0.56 22.72
C ASP A 234 18.06 -1.86 22.29
N ALA A 235 17.03 -2.29 23.04
CA ALA A 235 16.25 -3.47 22.69
C ALA A 235 15.50 -3.28 21.37
N LEU A 236 14.93 -2.10 21.13
CA LEU A 236 14.22 -1.78 19.89
C LEU A 236 15.18 -1.69 18.69
N THR A 237 16.35 -1.10 18.90
CA THR A 237 17.40 -1.06 17.90
C THR A 237 17.89 -2.47 17.53
N ALA A 238 18.01 -3.36 18.51
CA ALA A 238 18.36 -4.75 18.28
C ALA A 238 17.25 -5.50 17.52
N ALA A 239 15.99 -5.32 17.91
CA ALA A 239 14.84 -5.95 17.27
C ALA A 239 14.60 -5.48 15.82
N LEU A 240 15.01 -4.25 15.47
CA LEU A 240 15.06 -3.78 14.09
C LEU A 240 16.18 -4.42 13.24
N GLU A 241 17.04 -5.26 13.83
CA GLU A 241 18.16 -5.96 13.16
C GLU A 241 19.05 -5.05 12.30
N GLY A 242 19.21 -3.79 12.71
CA GLY A 242 19.99 -2.79 11.96
C GLY A 242 19.25 -2.14 10.79
N ALA A 243 17.99 -2.48 10.54
CA ALA A 243 17.14 -1.80 9.56
C ALA A 243 16.98 -0.31 9.91
N SER A 244 16.91 0.51 8.87
CA SER A 244 16.51 1.92 8.96
C SER A 244 15.07 2.05 8.48
N VAL A 245 14.32 2.96 9.10
CA VAL A 245 12.88 3.15 8.84
C VAL A 245 12.66 4.36 7.93
N ASP A 246 11.63 4.30 7.08
CA ASP A 246 11.31 5.33 6.10
C ASP A 246 10.37 6.39 6.65
N ALA A 247 9.47 5.99 7.55
CA ALA A 247 8.57 6.88 8.27
C ALA A 247 8.29 6.37 9.68
N ILE A 248 7.85 7.29 10.54
CA ILE A 248 7.31 6.98 11.87
C ILE A 248 5.89 7.51 11.91
N PHE A 249 4.95 6.69 12.37
CA PHE A 249 3.61 7.16 12.76
C PHE A 249 3.42 6.80 14.22
N THR A 250 3.13 7.77 15.08
CA THR A 250 3.05 7.56 16.52
C THR A 250 1.86 8.29 17.12
N ASP A 251 1.16 7.61 18.03
CA ASP A 251 0.07 8.13 18.83
C ASP A 251 0.37 7.92 20.33
N PRO A 252 1.33 8.67 20.89
CA PRO A 252 1.71 8.49 22.30
C PRO A 252 0.55 8.86 23.22
N PRO A 253 0.51 8.34 24.45
CA PRO A 253 -0.45 8.78 25.46
C PRO A 253 -0.28 10.28 25.77
N TYR A 254 -1.38 11.00 25.87
CA TYR A 254 -1.39 12.48 25.94
C TYR A 254 -1.20 13.04 27.37
N ASN A 255 -0.79 12.25 28.36
CA ASN A 255 -0.72 12.68 29.77
C ASN A 255 -2.06 13.25 30.28
N VAL A 256 -3.16 12.55 29.99
CA VAL A 256 -4.51 12.92 30.41
C VAL A 256 -5.19 11.74 31.06
N ARG A 257 -5.75 11.94 32.26
CA ARG A 257 -6.53 10.91 32.95
C ARG A 257 -7.72 10.46 32.11
N ILE A 258 -7.88 9.16 31.95
CA ILE A 258 -8.98 8.57 31.18
C ILE A 258 -10.30 8.66 31.98
N LYS A 259 -10.27 8.30 33.26
CA LYS A 259 -11.44 8.35 34.14
C LYS A 259 -11.97 9.78 34.27
N GLY A 260 -13.23 9.96 33.85
CA GLY A 260 -13.94 11.25 33.89
C GLY A 260 -13.70 12.19 32.71
N HIS A 261 -12.78 11.86 31.78
CA HIS A 261 -12.53 12.68 30.58
C HIS A 261 -12.97 11.98 29.28
N VAL A 262 -12.83 10.65 29.19
CA VAL A 262 -13.18 9.88 27.98
C VAL A 262 -14.59 9.26 28.07
N ARG A 263 -15.05 8.87 29.28
CA ARG A 263 -16.43 8.44 29.58
C ARG A 263 -16.89 8.91 30.97
N GLY A 264 -18.20 8.84 31.22
CA GLY A 264 -18.80 9.16 32.51
C GLY A 264 -18.29 8.27 33.66
N ALA A 265 -18.28 8.80 34.89
CA ALA A 265 -17.61 8.23 36.06
C ALA A 265 -18.01 6.79 36.50
N ARG A 266 -18.97 6.14 35.84
CA ARG A 266 -19.51 4.81 36.20
C ARG A 266 -19.23 3.71 35.18
N SER A 267 -18.60 4.02 34.05
CA SER A 267 -18.19 3.06 33.00
C SER A 267 -16.98 3.63 32.27
N GLY A 268 -15.77 3.27 32.70
CA GLY A 268 -14.53 3.81 32.16
C GLY A 268 -13.52 2.71 31.88
N PHE A 269 -12.71 2.93 30.85
CA PHE A 269 -11.52 2.13 30.57
C PHE A 269 -10.50 2.23 31.70
N ASP A 270 -9.62 1.24 31.79
CA ASP A 270 -8.41 1.35 32.60
C ASP A 270 -7.54 2.50 32.11
N GLU A 271 -6.76 3.08 33.01
CA GLU A 271 -5.81 4.14 32.68
C GLU A 271 -4.67 3.56 31.83
N PHE A 272 -4.07 4.38 30.96
CA PHE A 272 -2.89 3.96 30.19
C PHE A 272 -1.74 3.55 31.12
N ALA A 273 -0.92 2.60 30.68
CA ALA A 273 0.24 2.12 31.44
C ALA A 273 1.20 3.26 31.85
N GLU A 274 1.32 4.32 31.05
CA GLU A 274 2.16 5.48 31.28
C GLU A 274 1.50 6.76 30.72
N ALA A 275 1.84 7.93 31.27
CA ALA A 275 1.36 9.24 30.83
C ALA A 275 -0.17 9.30 30.76
N SER A 276 -0.81 9.02 31.89
CA SER A 276 -2.25 9.14 32.11
C SER A 276 -2.57 10.30 33.08
N GLY A 277 -1.81 11.40 33.00
CA GLY A 277 -2.03 12.64 33.75
C GLY A 277 -1.21 12.78 35.03
N GLU A 278 -0.26 11.88 35.28
CA GLU A 278 0.65 11.89 36.42
C GLU A 278 1.94 12.67 36.19
N MET A 279 2.33 12.93 34.94
CA MET A 279 3.63 13.52 34.62
C MET A 279 3.60 15.06 34.70
N SER A 280 4.69 15.65 35.21
CA SER A 280 4.95 17.09 35.04
C SER A 280 5.21 17.44 33.57
N ARG A 281 5.31 18.74 33.24
CA ARG A 281 5.69 19.17 31.89
C ARG A 281 7.07 18.61 31.51
N GLU A 282 8.04 18.76 32.40
CA GLU A 282 9.42 18.32 32.18
C GLU A 282 9.51 16.79 32.03
N ASP A 283 8.79 16.05 32.89
CA ASP A 283 8.74 14.58 32.80
C ASP A 283 8.06 14.11 31.51
N PHE A 284 7.02 14.83 31.05
CA PHE A 284 6.31 14.48 29.83
C PHE A 284 7.15 14.77 28.57
N VAL A 285 7.89 15.88 28.54
CA VAL A 285 8.86 16.15 27.45
C VAL A 285 9.92 15.04 27.42
N ALA A 286 10.48 14.68 28.58
CA ALA A 286 11.46 13.58 28.66
C ALA A 286 10.87 12.25 28.17
N PHE A 287 9.62 11.94 28.55
CA PHE A 287 8.90 10.77 28.05
C PHE A 287 8.76 10.75 26.52
N LEU A 288 8.36 11.87 25.90
CA LEU A 288 8.21 11.96 24.45
C LEU A 288 9.56 11.78 23.73
N VAL A 289 10.63 12.37 24.28
CA VAL A 289 12.00 12.21 23.76
C VAL A 289 12.47 10.76 23.90
N ASP A 290 12.30 10.14 25.07
CA ASP A 290 12.74 8.76 25.32
C ASP A 290 12.05 7.77 24.38
N THR A 291 10.74 7.89 24.22
CA THR A 291 9.92 6.94 23.44
C THR A 291 10.05 7.14 21.94
N SER A 292 10.31 8.36 21.48
CA SER A 292 10.51 8.66 20.06
C SER A 292 11.99 8.63 19.65
N GLY A 293 12.92 8.67 20.59
CA GLY A 293 14.37 8.80 20.34
C GLY A 293 14.96 7.61 19.60
N ALA A 294 14.64 6.39 20.05
CA ALA A 294 15.09 5.16 19.40
C ALA A 294 14.60 5.07 17.94
N ALA A 295 13.33 5.41 17.73
CA ALA A 295 12.71 5.46 16.41
C ALA A 295 13.40 6.49 15.51
N THR A 296 13.60 7.70 16.02
CA THR A 296 14.19 8.83 15.30
C THR A 296 15.64 8.54 14.91
N ALA A 297 16.41 7.85 15.77
CA ALA A 297 17.77 7.44 15.45
C ALA A 297 17.85 6.52 14.21
N LYS A 298 16.82 5.70 13.99
CA LYS A 298 16.69 4.75 12.86
C LYS A 298 15.97 5.33 11.64
N LEU A 299 15.30 6.47 11.78
CA LEU A 299 14.63 7.16 10.67
C LEU A 299 15.65 7.58 9.61
N LYS A 300 15.47 7.25 8.33
CA LYS A 300 16.42 7.65 7.28
C LYS A 300 16.50 9.19 7.18
N PRO A 301 17.63 9.78 6.74
CA PRO A 301 17.67 11.20 6.37
C PRO A 301 16.55 11.52 5.37
N GLY A 302 15.77 12.57 5.65
CA GLY A 302 14.57 12.92 4.87
C GLY A 302 13.32 12.09 5.20
N GLY A 303 13.43 11.03 6.01
CA GLY A 303 12.27 10.30 6.54
C GLY A 303 11.40 11.20 7.41
N VAL A 304 10.11 10.87 7.47
CA VAL A 304 9.09 11.73 8.08
C VAL A 304 8.46 11.05 9.29
N LEU A 305 8.31 11.81 10.38
CA LEU A 305 7.58 11.45 11.58
C LEU A 305 6.22 12.17 11.58
N PHE A 306 5.17 11.42 11.87
CA PHE A 306 3.84 11.90 12.20
C PHE A 306 3.57 11.58 13.67
N ALA A 307 3.39 12.60 14.51
CA ALA A 307 3.03 12.43 15.91
C ALA A 307 1.67 13.05 16.20
N CYS A 308 0.71 12.22 16.59
CA CYS A 308 -0.60 12.65 17.05
C CYS A 308 -0.49 13.25 18.46
N MET A 309 -1.18 14.37 18.69
CA MET A 309 -1.21 15.03 20.00
C MET A 309 -2.44 15.94 20.16
N ASP A 310 -2.81 16.21 21.40
CA ASP A 310 -3.82 17.22 21.74
C ASP A 310 -3.22 18.64 21.80
N TRP A 311 -4.06 19.66 21.52
CA TRP A 311 -3.68 21.07 21.55
C TRP A 311 -3.05 21.53 22.87
N ARG A 312 -3.37 20.88 24.00
CA ARG A 312 -2.80 21.17 25.33
C ARG A 312 -1.30 20.92 25.39
N HIS A 313 -0.78 20.01 24.57
CA HIS A 313 0.61 19.57 24.60
C HIS A 313 1.42 20.04 23.39
N VAL A 314 0.98 21.12 22.73
CA VAL A 314 1.72 21.71 21.61
C VAL A 314 3.12 22.16 22.02
N GLY A 315 3.25 22.74 23.22
CA GLY A 315 4.53 23.21 23.73
C GLY A 315 5.50 22.04 23.97
N GLU A 316 5.04 21.03 24.68
CA GLU A 316 5.80 19.84 25.05
C GLU A 316 6.21 19.02 23.83
N MET A 317 5.30 18.83 22.86
CA MET A 317 5.62 18.11 21.64
C MET A 317 6.62 18.88 20.78
N THR A 318 6.48 20.21 20.66
CA THR A 318 7.45 21.03 19.90
C THR A 318 8.84 20.95 20.53
N GLU A 319 8.91 21.07 21.86
CA GLU A 319 10.16 20.97 22.63
C GLU A 319 10.82 19.59 22.46
N ALA A 320 10.03 18.52 22.48
CA ALA A 320 10.53 17.16 22.23
C ALA A 320 11.07 16.98 20.80
N LEU A 321 10.39 17.52 19.77
CA LEU A 321 10.88 17.46 18.39
C LEU A 321 12.19 18.22 18.20
N GLU A 322 12.34 19.38 18.85
CA GLU A 322 13.59 20.15 18.84
C GLU A 322 14.73 19.38 19.53
N ALA A 323 14.45 18.76 20.68
CA ALA A 323 15.41 17.93 21.40
C ALA A 323 15.87 16.70 20.59
N LEU A 324 15.00 16.19 19.70
CA LEU A 324 15.28 15.09 18.77
C LEU A 324 15.95 15.56 17.46
N GLU A 325 16.26 16.84 17.34
CA GLU A 325 16.87 17.46 16.15
C GLU A 325 16.04 17.25 14.86
N LEU A 326 14.72 17.17 14.99
CA LEU A 326 13.79 17.04 13.87
C LEU A 326 13.38 18.42 13.33
N GLU A 327 13.29 18.52 12.00
CA GLU A 327 12.79 19.73 11.34
C GLU A 327 11.27 19.66 11.20
N LEU A 328 10.53 20.50 11.93
CA LEU A 328 9.08 20.61 11.79
C LEU A 328 8.70 21.13 10.39
N LEU A 329 7.95 20.33 9.64
CA LEU A 329 7.45 20.67 8.30
C LEU A 329 6.07 21.33 8.37
N ASN A 330 5.19 20.80 9.21
CA ASN A 330 3.83 21.31 9.39
C ASN A 330 3.20 20.80 10.69
N ILE A 331 2.10 21.42 11.09
CA ILE A 331 1.17 20.85 12.06
C ILE A 331 -0.16 20.70 11.32
N CYS A 332 -0.53 19.45 11.04
CA CYS A 332 -1.81 19.14 10.43
C CYS A 332 -2.91 19.08 11.49
N VAL A 333 -4.11 19.52 11.13
CA VAL A 333 -5.29 19.51 12.00
C VAL A 333 -6.20 18.41 11.52
N TRP A 334 -6.33 17.33 12.29
CA TRP A 334 -7.36 16.33 12.07
C TRP A 334 -8.67 16.83 12.65
N VAL A 335 -9.60 17.22 11.78
CA VAL A 335 -10.97 17.60 12.10
C VAL A 335 -11.84 16.34 12.13
N LYS A 336 -12.38 16.04 13.31
CA LYS A 336 -13.31 14.94 13.54
C LYS A 336 -14.70 15.32 13.02
N THR A 337 -15.44 14.33 12.51
CA THR A 337 -16.82 14.56 12.03
C THR A 337 -17.76 15.08 13.12
N GLN A 338 -17.52 14.73 14.39
CA GLN A 338 -18.29 15.19 15.54
C GLN A 338 -17.39 15.71 16.67
N PRO A 339 -17.80 16.76 17.40
CA PRO A 339 -17.09 17.23 18.58
C PRO A 339 -17.23 16.25 19.77
N GLY A 340 -16.18 16.13 20.57
CA GLY A 340 -16.16 15.33 21.81
C GLY A 340 -17.04 15.91 22.93
N MET A 341 -16.95 15.33 24.13
CA MET A 341 -17.70 15.80 25.30
C MET A 341 -17.21 17.18 25.78
N GLY A 342 -18.11 17.97 26.39
CA GLY A 342 -17.81 19.30 26.94
C GLY A 342 -18.98 20.28 26.79
N SER A 343 -18.92 21.42 27.48
CA SER A 343 -20.03 22.40 27.53
C SER A 343 -19.70 23.78 26.94
N LEU A 344 -18.44 24.26 27.06
CA LEU A 344 -18.05 25.58 26.53
C LEU A 344 -17.54 25.48 25.09
N TYR A 345 -16.36 24.90 24.89
CA TYR A 345 -15.79 24.59 23.57
C TYR A 345 -15.44 23.10 23.54
N ARG A 346 -16.21 22.35 22.76
CA ARG A 346 -16.00 20.91 22.59
C ARG A 346 -14.87 20.71 21.59
N SER A 347 -13.86 19.93 21.94
CA SER A 347 -12.78 19.62 21.00
C SER A 347 -13.32 18.80 19.83
N GLN A 348 -13.12 19.28 18.62
CA GLN A 348 -13.44 18.59 17.37
C GLN A 348 -12.18 18.30 16.55
N HIS A 349 -11.00 18.44 17.16
CA HIS A 349 -9.76 18.19 16.44
C HIS A 349 -8.70 17.57 17.32
N GLU A 350 -7.75 16.94 16.64
CA GLU A 350 -6.43 16.60 17.15
C GLU A 350 -5.38 17.18 16.21
N LEU A 351 -4.15 17.30 16.69
CA LEU A 351 -3.03 17.79 15.91
C LEU A 351 -2.15 16.62 15.50
N VAL A 352 -1.56 16.72 14.32
CA VAL A 352 -0.55 15.79 13.83
C VAL A 352 0.69 16.59 13.47
N PHE A 353 1.73 16.46 14.28
CA PHE A 353 3.02 17.09 14.03
C PHE A 353 3.73 16.31 12.95
N VAL A 354 4.08 17.00 11.86
CA VAL A 354 4.78 16.43 10.71
C VAL A 354 6.19 16.98 10.71
N ALA A 355 7.17 16.15 11.05
CA ALA A 355 8.57 16.54 11.13
C ALA A 355 9.44 15.61 10.30
N ARG A 356 10.59 16.08 9.82
CA ARG A 356 11.55 15.24 9.09
C ARG A 356 12.88 15.14 9.79
N ARG A 357 13.57 14.03 9.58
CA ARG A 357 15.01 13.95 9.88
C ARG A 357 15.78 14.79 8.88
N SER A 358 16.68 15.63 9.38
CA SER A 358 17.59 16.44 8.55
C SER A 358 18.55 15.56 7.72
N GLY A 359 19.25 16.17 6.77
CA GLY A 359 20.27 15.51 5.94
C GLY A 359 19.82 15.09 4.54
N ALA A 360 18.52 15.12 4.22
CA ALA A 360 18.00 14.95 2.85
C ALA A 360 16.62 15.61 2.66
N GLY A 361 16.17 15.69 1.40
CA GLY A 361 14.78 16.02 1.09
C GLY A 361 13.83 14.88 1.47
N HIS A 362 12.61 15.20 1.91
CA HIS A 362 11.58 14.19 2.14
C HIS A 362 10.95 13.77 0.81
N ARG A 363 10.46 12.52 0.74
CA ARG A 363 9.60 12.09 -0.36
C ARG A 363 8.30 12.89 -0.27
N ASN A 364 7.89 13.48 -1.39
CA ASN A 364 6.63 14.20 -1.50
C ASN A 364 5.84 13.58 -2.66
N ASN A 365 4.82 12.78 -2.32
CA ASN A 365 3.91 12.16 -3.28
C ASN A 365 2.65 13.04 -3.53
N VAL A 366 2.42 14.09 -2.74
CA VAL A 366 1.36 15.07 -2.99
C VAL A 366 1.63 15.80 -4.29
N GLN A 367 2.84 16.34 -4.48
CA GLN A 367 3.29 17.00 -5.72
C GLN A 367 2.26 17.97 -6.33
N LEU A 368 1.51 18.69 -5.48
CA LEU A 368 0.42 19.59 -5.88
C LEU A 368 -0.64 18.92 -6.77
N GLY A 369 -0.98 17.65 -6.51
CA GLY A 369 -1.99 16.91 -7.27
C GLY A 369 -1.52 16.40 -8.62
N LYS A 370 -0.22 16.52 -8.97
CA LYS A 370 0.32 16.09 -10.28
C LYS A 370 -0.05 14.66 -10.65
N HIS A 371 -0.14 13.77 -9.67
CA HIS A 371 -0.48 12.35 -9.83
C HIS A 371 -1.85 12.01 -9.24
N GLY A 372 -2.74 12.98 -9.06
CA GLY A 372 -4.10 12.79 -8.51
C GLY A 372 -4.20 12.97 -7.00
N ARG A 373 -3.09 12.86 -6.26
CA ARG A 373 -3.08 13.03 -4.80
C ARG A 373 -2.89 14.50 -4.40
N ASN A 374 -3.95 15.16 -3.93
CA ASN A 374 -3.92 16.55 -3.47
C ASN A 374 -4.32 16.65 -1.99
N ARG A 375 -3.46 17.27 -1.16
CA ARG A 375 -3.60 17.28 0.30
C ARG A 375 -3.32 18.67 0.86
N SER A 376 -4.07 19.06 1.89
CA SER A 376 -3.81 20.25 2.71
C SER A 376 -3.41 19.82 4.13
N ASN A 377 -3.10 20.81 4.98
CA ASN A 377 -2.84 20.57 6.40
C ASN A 377 -4.13 20.46 7.25
N VAL A 378 -5.31 20.39 6.63
CA VAL A 378 -6.58 20.13 7.31
C VAL A 378 -7.11 18.79 6.82
N TRP A 379 -7.24 17.84 7.75
CA TRP A 379 -7.57 16.45 7.49
C TRP A 379 -8.95 16.16 8.07
N THR A 380 -9.93 15.83 7.24
CA THR A 380 -11.28 15.53 7.72
C THR A 380 -11.51 14.03 7.69
N TYR A 381 -11.64 13.42 8.88
CA TYR A 381 -11.92 11.99 9.03
C TYR A 381 -12.85 11.77 10.23
N ALA A 382 -13.63 10.68 10.23
CA ALA A 382 -14.46 10.32 11.37
C ALA A 382 -13.62 10.11 12.64
N GLY A 383 -14.16 10.48 13.80
CA GLY A 383 -13.56 10.09 15.09
C GLY A 383 -13.91 8.63 15.43
N ALA A 384 -13.33 8.10 16.52
CA ALA A 384 -13.57 6.74 17.00
C ALA A 384 -15.05 6.38 17.24
N THR A 385 -15.96 7.36 17.33
CA THR A 385 -17.41 7.14 17.51
C THR A 385 -18.20 7.13 16.19
N GLY A 386 -17.55 7.26 15.03
CA GLY A 386 -18.16 7.09 13.70
C GLY A 386 -19.34 8.02 13.35
N GLY A 387 -19.75 8.91 14.24
CA GLY A 387 -20.98 9.70 14.08
C GLY A 387 -22.30 8.91 14.23
N ARG A 388 -22.27 7.65 14.66
CA ARG A 388 -23.48 6.83 14.89
C ARG A 388 -23.98 7.01 16.33
N ALA A 389 -25.30 7.05 16.47
CA ALA A 389 -26.01 7.29 17.73
C ALA A 389 -27.00 6.14 18.01
N ASP A 390 -26.62 4.91 17.65
CA ASP A 390 -27.46 3.75 17.93
C ASP A 390 -27.24 3.27 19.37
N ALA A 391 -28.35 2.99 20.04
CA ALA A 391 -28.40 2.69 21.47
C ALA A 391 -27.86 1.29 21.83
N ASP A 392 -27.59 0.46 20.83
CA ASP A 392 -27.11 -0.92 20.94
C ASP A 392 -25.67 -1.12 20.43
N ASP A 393 -24.94 -0.03 20.10
CA ASP A 393 -23.59 -0.16 19.55
C ASP A 393 -22.52 -0.46 20.62
N ASP A 394 -21.86 -1.59 20.41
CA ASP A 394 -20.82 -2.21 21.23
C ASP A 394 -19.45 -1.51 21.07
N PHE A 395 -19.42 -0.16 21.00
CA PHE A 395 -18.19 0.65 21.05
C PHE A 395 -17.49 0.57 22.43
N THR A 396 -17.68 -0.52 23.16
CA THR A 396 -17.42 -0.66 24.59
C THR A 396 -15.94 -0.81 24.91
N LEU A 397 -15.01 -1.00 23.93
CA LEU A 397 -13.74 -1.66 24.25
C LEU A 397 -12.40 -0.99 23.83
N HIS A 398 -12.37 0.19 23.20
CA HIS A 398 -11.12 0.99 23.15
C HIS A 398 -11.35 2.53 23.09
N PRO A 399 -10.67 3.34 23.93
CA PRO A 399 -10.94 4.78 24.04
C PRO A 399 -10.46 5.64 22.86
N THR A 400 -9.47 5.19 22.07
CA THR A 400 -8.72 6.07 21.14
C THR A 400 -8.23 5.39 19.84
N VAL A 401 -9.09 4.72 19.07
CA VAL A 401 -8.67 4.18 17.76
C VAL A 401 -8.54 5.30 16.73
N LYS A 402 -7.37 5.44 16.10
CA LYS A 402 -7.17 6.35 14.96
C LYS A 402 -7.77 5.75 13.68
N PRO A 403 -8.38 6.54 12.78
CA PRO A 403 -8.94 6.01 11.53
C PRO A 403 -7.84 5.44 10.63
N ILE A 404 -7.98 4.19 10.21
CA ILE A 404 -7.01 3.51 9.33
C ILE A 404 -6.77 4.33 8.07
N ARG A 405 -7.84 4.86 7.46
CA ARG A 405 -7.74 5.66 6.25
C ARG A 405 -6.89 6.93 6.41
N MET A 406 -6.98 7.60 7.57
CA MET A 406 -6.16 8.79 7.85
C MET A 406 -4.67 8.43 7.87
N VAL A 407 -4.34 7.32 8.53
CA VAL A 407 -2.96 6.82 8.62
C VAL A 407 -2.47 6.37 7.25
N MET A 408 -3.27 5.62 6.49
CA MET A 408 -2.95 5.26 5.09
C MET A 408 -2.62 6.49 4.26
N ASP A 409 -3.46 7.52 4.32
CA ASP A 409 -3.22 8.75 3.57
C ASP A 409 -1.91 9.44 4.02
N ALA A 410 -1.64 9.55 5.32
CA ALA A 410 -0.38 10.12 5.80
C ALA A 410 0.85 9.34 5.30
N LEU A 411 0.80 8.00 5.32
CA LEU A 411 1.89 7.16 4.82
C LEU A 411 2.08 7.30 3.30
N LEU A 412 0.99 7.30 2.53
CA LEU A 412 1.01 7.50 1.07
C LEU A 412 1.61 8.85 0.67
N ASP A 413 1.54 9.89 1.52
CA ASP A 413 2.13 11.19 1.24
C ASP A 413 3.67 11.16 1.13
N VAL A 414 4.33 10.27 1.89
CA VAL A 414 5.77 10.35 2.14
C VAL A 414 6.52 9.02 2.05
N THR A 415 5.84 7.92 1.71
CA THR A 415 6.45 6.58 1.54
C THR A 415 6.05 5.94 0.21
N GLY A 416 6.72 4.87 -0.20
CA GLY A 416 6.33 3.99 -1.30
C GLY A 416 6.07 2.54 -0.83
N PRO A 417 5.60 1.65 -1.72
CA PRO A 417 5.48 0.23 -1.39
C PRO A 417 6.80 -0.38 -0.91
N GLY A 418 6.72 -1.26 0.09
CA GLY A 418 7.87 -1.94 0.71
C GLY A 418 8.66 -1.11 1.74
N ASP A 419 8.46 0.22 1.78
CA ASP A 419 9.06 1.10 2.79
C ASP A 419 8.65 0.64 4.21
N LEU A 420 9.56 0.80 5.17
CA LEU A 420 9.35 0.35 6.55
C LEU A 420 8.85 1.51 7.42
N VAL A 421 7.67 1.33 8.02
CA VAL A 421 7.04 2.27 8.94
C VAL A 421 7.19 1.75 10.36
N PHE A 422 7.61 2.63 11.27
CA PHE A 422 7.75 2.31 12.68
C PHE A 422 6.67 3.00 13.52
N ASP A 423 6.08 2.28 14.47
CA ASP A 423 5.12 2.80 15.43
C ASP A 423 5.52 2.41 16.86
N PRO A 424 6.00 3.36 17.69
CA PRO A 424 6.35 3.09 19.08
C PRO A 424 5.16 2.87 20.00
N PHE A 425 3.93 3.18 19.57
CA PHE A 425 2.70 3.04 20.35
C PHE A 425 1.62 2.43 19.46
N LEU A 426 1.83 1.17 19.08
CA LEU A 426 1.00 0.48 18.10
C LEU A 426 -0.47 0.38 18.56
N GLY A 427 -0.72 0.26 19.87
CA GLY A 427 -2.05 0.14 20.45
C GLY A 427 -2.84 -0.99 19.80
N SER A 428 -4.07 -0.68 19.40
CA SER A 428 -4.95 -1.62 18.70
C SER A 428 -4.50 -1.98 17.26
N GLY A 429 -3.39 -1.45 16.74
CA GLY A 429 -2.82 -1.85 15.46
C GLY A 429 -3.18 -1.00 14.25
N THR A 430 -3.74 0.22 14.40
CA THR A 430 -4.14 1.05 13.23
C THR A 430 -3.02 1.23 12.21
N THR A 431 -1.79 1.52 12.65
CA THR A 431 -0.64 1.69 11.75
C THR A 431 -0.27 0.39 11.03
N LEU A 432 -0.38 -0.76 11.71
CA LEU A 432 -0.17 -2.08 11.11
C LEU A 432 -1.17 -2.33 9.97
N LEU A 433 -2.47 -2.12 10.23
CA LEU A 433 -3.51 -2.33 9.23
C LEU A 433 -3.36 -1.36 8.04
N ALA A 434 -3.01 -0.10 8.31
CA ALA A 434 -2.74 0.89 7.27
C ALA A 434 -1.54 0.49 6.41
N CYS A 435 -0.46 -0.02 7.02
CA CYS A 435 0.71 -0.50 6.30
C CYS A 435 0.38 -1.69 5.40
N GLU A 436 -0.31 -2.70 5.92
CA GLU A 436 -0.73 -3.88 5.15
C GLU A 436 -1.53 -3.46 3.91
N ARG A 437 -2.58 -2.65 4.07
CA ARG A 437 -3.43 -2.20 2.95
C ARG A 437 -2.70 -1.36 1.91
N THR A 438 -1.68 -0.62 2.35
CA THR A 438 -0.86 0.20 1.47
C THR A 438 0.42 -0.52 1.02
N ARG A 439 0.60 -1.81 1.35
CA ARG A 439 1.82 -2.58 1.01
C ARG A 439 3.12 -1.95 1.53
N ARG A 440 3.06 -1.28 2.68
CA ARG A 440 4.24 -0.90 3.48
C ARG A 440 4.48 -1.98 4.51
N ARG A 441 5.70 -2.04 5.05
CA ARG A 441 6.00 -2.92 6.20
C ARG A 441 5.82 -2.14 7.49
N CYS A 442 5.36 -2.80 8.53
CA CYS A 442 5.17 -2.19 9.85
C CYS A 442 6.09 -2.88 10.85
N PHE A 443 6.77 -2.08 11.66
CA PHE A 443 7.39 -2.52 12.89
C PHE A 443 6.72 -1.74 14.03
N GLY A 444 5.94 -2.43 14.85
CA GLY A 444 5.19 -1.83 15.95
C GLY A 444 5.69 -2.27 17.31
N VAL A 445 5.55 -1.39 18.30
CA VAL A 445 5.81 -1.67 19.71
C VAL A 445 4.54 -1.39 20.50
N GLU A 446 4.17 -2.30 21.38
CA GLU A 446 3.03 -2.12 22.28
C GLU A 446 3.35 -2.73 23.64
N ILE A 447 3.10 -1.97 24.71
CA ILE A 447 3.49 -2.36 26.07
C ILE A 447 2.47 -3.30 26.72
N GLU A 448 1.21 -3.21 26.33
CA GLU A 448 0.12 -4.02 26.88
C GLU A 448 -0.10 -5.28 26.02
N PRO A 449 0.14 -6.49 26.57
CA PRO A 449 -0.01 -7.73 25.81
C PRO A 449 -1.42 -7.94 25.23
N ALA A 450 -2.46 -7.42 25.90
CA ALA A 450 -3.83 -7.51 25.41
C ALA A 450 -4.07 -6.68 24.12
N TYR A 451 -3.40 -5.54 23.98
CA TYR A 451 -3.45 -4.76 22.74
C TYR A 451 -2.62 -5.37 21.61
N VAL A 452 -1.52 -6.05 21.93
CA VAL A 452 -0.78 -6.88 20.96
C VAL A 452 -1.67 -7.99 20.41
N ASP A 453 -2.35 -8.74 21.27
CA ASP A 453 -3.31 -9.77 20.88
C ASP A 453 -4.42 -9.20 19.98
N LEU A 454 -4.96 -8.04 20.33
CA LEU A 454 -6.00 -7.36 19.55
C LEU A 454 -5.48 -6.95 18.15
N ALA A 455 -4.30 -6.36 18.07
CA ALA A 455 -3.67 -5.98 16.81
C ALA A 455 -3.42 -7.21 15.91
N ILE A 456 -2.97 -8.32 16.50
CA ILE A 456 -2.81 -9.60 15.80
C ILE A 456 -4.15 -10.08 15.23
N ARG A 457 -5.20 -10.16 16.06
CA ARG A 457 -6.52 -10.64 15.63
C ARG A 457 -7.09 -9.78 14.49
N ARG A 458 -7.00 -8.45 14.60
CA ARG A 458 -7.43 -7.52 13.54
C ARG A 458 -6.69 -7.74 12.23
N TRP A 459 -5.37 -7.96 12.28
CA TRP A 459 -4.60 -8.26 11.07
C TRP A 459 -4.94 -9.63 10.48
N GLN A 460 -5.09 -10.67 11.31
CA GLN A 460 -5.46 -12.02 10.84
C GLN A 460 -6.87 -12.03 10.21
N GLU A 461 -7.83 -11.29 10.76
CA GLU A 461 -9.17 -11.15 10.18
C GLU A 461 -9.12 -10.42 8.83
N MET A 462 -8.37 -9.33 8.74
CA MET A 462 -8.27 -8.54 7.52
C MET A 462 -7.58 -9.29 6.37
N THR A 463 -6.60 -10.15 6.68
CA THR A 463 -5.72 -10.78 5.68
C THR A 463 -5.96 -12.27 5.48
N GLY A 464 -6.58 -12.95 6.45
CA GLY A 464 -6.57 -14.41 6.56
C GLY A 464 -5.19 -15.01 6.91
N GLY A 465 -4.19 -14.16 7.19
CA GLY A 465 -2.85 -14.56 7.57
C GLY A 465 -2.77 -15.16 8.98
N LYS A 466 -1.61 -15.74 9.32
CA LYS A 466 -1.34 -16.29 10.65
C LYS A 466 -0.12 -15.61 11.26
N ALA A 467 -0.29 -15.00 12.43
CA ALA A 467 0.81 -14.48 13.22
C ALA A 467 1.61 -15.64 13.83
N THR A 468 2.93 -15.53 13.85
CA THR A 468 3.82 -16.55 14.42
C THR A 468 4.75 -15.93 15.45
N HIS A 469 4.96 -16.62 16.56
CA HIS A 469 5.89 -16.19 17.58
C HIS A 469 7.33 -16.37 17.07
N ALA A 470 8.15 -15.32 17.10
CA ALA A 470 9.43 -15.29 16.41
C ALA A 470 10.44 -16.31 16.94
N GLU A 471 10.44 -16.56 18.26
CA GLU A 471 11.38 -17.52 18.87
C GLU A 471 10.91 -18.98 18.71
N SER A 472 9.64 -19.26 18.97
CA SER A 472 9.12 -20.63 18.98
C SER A 472 8.62 -21.11 17.63
N GLY A 473 8.32 -20.19 16.70
CA GLY A 473 7.72 -20.47 15.40
C GLY A 473 6.25 -20.91 15.46
N VAL A 474 5.63 -20.92 16.65
CA VAL A 474 4.26 -21.42 16.84
C VAL A 474 3.25 -20.32 16.46
N PRO A 475 2.16 -20.66 15.73
CA PRO A 475 1.09 -19.72 15.43
C PRO A 475 0.38 -19.17 16.67
N PHE A 476 -0.05 -17.92 16.61
CA PHE A 476 -0.78 -17.23 17.70
C PHE A 476 -2.02 -18.02 18.15
N ASP A 477 -2.85 -18.46 17.21
CA ASP A 477 -4.09 -19.19 17.51
C ASP A 477 -3.82 -20.55 18.18
N GLU A 478 -2.69 -21.19 17.89
CA GLU A 478 -2.29 -22.44 18.55
C GLU A 478 -1.93 -22.19 20.00
N ILE A 479 -1.13 -21.16 20.29
CA ILE A 479 -0.78 -20.76 21.66
C ILE A 479 -2.07 -20.37 22.42
N ALA A 480 -2.96 -19.61 21.78
CA ALA A 480 -4.25 -19.24 22.35
C ALA A 480 -5.10 -20.47 22.73
N SER A 481 -5.19 -21.45 21.82
CA SER A 481 -5.99 -22.66 22.05
C SER A 481 -5.45 -23.54 23.19
N VAL A 482 -4.12 -23.65 23.33
CA VAL A 482 -3.49 -24.41 24.42
C VAL A 482 -3.78 -23.74 25.76
N GLN A 483 -3.62 -22.42 25.84
CA GLN A 483 -3.91 -21.67 27.06
C GLN A 483 -5.38 -21.75 27.47
N LEU A 484 -6.32 -21.78 26.51
CA LEU A 484 -7.74 -22.00 26.76
C LEU A 484 -8.02 -23.45 27.23
N GLY A 485 -7.37 -24.44 26.63
CA GLY A 485 -7.49 -25.86 27.00
C GLY A 485 -6.99 -26.15 28.42
N GLU A 486 -5.85 -25.59 28.81
CA GLU A 486 -5.31 -25.72 30.17
C GLU A 486 -6.23 -25.09 31.23
N ARG A 487 -6.92 -23.99 30.90
CA ARG A 487 -7.92 -23.35 31.76
C ARG A 487 -9.17 -24.20 31.96
N GLY A 488 -9.68 -24.82 30.90
CA GLY A 488 -10.82 -25.74 31.00
C GLY A 488 -10.54 -26.94 31.92
N VAL A 489 -9.29 -27.41 31.96
CA VAL A 489 -8.84 -28.48 32.86
C VAL A 489 -8.58 -27.98 34.29
N ALA A 490 -8.15 -26.74 34.47
CA ALA A 490 -7.95 -26.13 35.79
C ALA A 490 -9.29 -25.78 36.48
N GLY A 491 -10.26 -25.24 35.75
CA GLY A 491 -11.59 -24.89 36.28
C GLY A 491 -12.43 -26.10 36.70
N THR A 492 -12.28 -27.23 36.00
CA THR A 492 -12.96 -28.49 36.34
C THR A 492 -12.37 -29.20 37.58
N ARG A 493 -11.15 -28.86 37.99
CA ARG A 493 -10.53 -29.40 39.23
C ARG A 493 -11.01 -28.71 40.51
N THR A 494 -11.54 -27.49 40.42
CA THR A 494 -12.05 -26.74 41.58
C THR A 494 -13.48 -27.10 41.98
N ASP A 495 -14.30 -27.62 41.07
CA ASP A 495 -15.69 -27.97 41.37
C ASP A 495 -15.88 -29.38 41.97
N ALA A 496 -14.83 -30.21 41.99
CA ALA A 496 -14.89 -31.56 42.55
C ALA A 496 -14.71 -31.63 44.08
N ASN A 497 -14.60 -30.50 44.78
CA ASN A 497 -14.29 -30.48 46.23
C ASN A 497 -15.27 -29.68 47.10
N GLN A 498 -16.49 -29.41 46.61
CA GLN A 498 -17.57 -28.80 47.39
C GLN A 498 -18.86 -29.65 47.41
N GLU A 499 -18.78 -30.92 47.81
CA GLU A 499 -19.96 -31.67 48.25
C GLU A 499 -19.63 -32.57 49.45
N THR A 500 -19.45 -32.00 50.66
CA THR A 500 -19.99 -32.59 51.91
C THR A 500 -19.85 -31.64 53.10
N VAL A 501 -20.80 -30.73 53.32
CA VAL A 501 -21.16 -30.29 54.68
C VAL A 501 -22.67 -29.99 54.72
N GLN A 502 -23.47 -31.03 54.93
CA GLN A 502 -24.83 -30.86 55.46
C GLN A 502 -24.71 -30.45 56.93
N ARG A 503 -25.09 -29.22 57.27
CA ARG A 503 -25.37 -28.81 58.65
C ARG A 503 -26.88 -28.56 58.81
N ALA A 504 -27.43 -29.31 59.76
CA ALA A 504 -28.84 -29.32 60.15
C ALA A 504 -29.35 -27.92 60.54
N LYS A 505 -30.54 -27.59 60.05
CA LYS A 505 -31.37 -26.48 60.54
C LYS A 505 -32.15 -26.94 61.77
N THR A 506 -32.03 -26.20 62.87
CA THR A 506 -33.03 -26.13 63.94
C THR A 506 -33.79 -24.81 63.79
N PRO A 507 -35.13 -24.79 63.96
CA PRO A 507 -35.95 -23.58 63.88
C PRO A 507 -36.13 -22.91 65.26
N ASP A 508 -36.82 -21.77 65.23
CA ASP A 508 -37.41 -20.97 66.33
C ASP A 508 -36.48 -19.86 66.89
N THR A 509 -36.90 -18.60 67.10
CA THR A 509 -38.24 -18.05 67.41
C THR A 509 -38.28 -16.52 67.22
N GLU A 510 -39.50 -15.99 67.21
CA GLU A 510 -39.96 -14.59 67.10
C GLU A 510 -39.49 -13.61 68.22
N ASP A 511 -39.82 -12.33 67.97
CA ASP A 511 -40.00 -11.19 68.90
C ASP A 511 -38.76 -10.45 69.47
N PHE A 512 -38.37 -9.33 68.83
CA PHE A 512 -38.72 -7.93 69.18
C PHE A 512 -37.96 -6.92 68.31
#